data_AF-A0A420CZK8-F1
#
_entry.id   AF-A0A420CZK8-F1
#
_cell.length_a   1.000
_cell.length_b   1.000
_cell.length_c   1.000
_cell.angle_alpha   90.00
_cell.angle_beta   90.00
_cell.angle_gamma   90.00
#
_symmetry.space_group_name_H-M   'P 1'
#
loop_
_entity.id
_entity.type
_entity.pdbx_description
1 polymer ?
#
loop_
_entity_poly.entity_id
_entity_poly.type
_entity_poly.pdbx_seq_one_letter_code
_entity_poly.pdbx_strand_id
1 'polypeptide(L)'
;MPDTTTRLELPFILPAQAQKHVTHNEALLRLDAVVQLVIDGESVDPPASTAEGETLWIPGPGTAAFAGHDGTLAVRQDGAWTFIVPQAGWQAVFRDSATVKIFDGSDWQTPALPEALSLDRLGISGTADAYNRLLVQSPGSLFNHAGDSHRLSINKASTGDTASIILQSNWQARTEMGLAGEDRFSFKMYGDVTGWRQAIGISPEGYVHHDQRPLARAALAPATFTPAAGSFTGFDTLHLSGGDMALGSPLASGHGKPLVVPASGYYLLALTVSCDDAAHQLHVSRNGASDIASHSGSAGTSGVTMLVWLDAGDTLALRHANAAQYQFGYGRTELCVFLL
;
A
#
# COMPACT_ATOMS: atom_id res chain seq x y z
N MET A 1 -26.81 -62.56 15.77
CA MET A 1 -26.66 -61.19 16.31
C MET A 1 -25.18 -60.88 16.23
N PRO A 2 -24.77 -59.69 15.75
CA PRO A 2 -23.37 -59.30 15.77
C PRO A 2 -22.87 -59.23 17.23
N ASP A 3 -21.63 -59.67 17.48
CA ASP A 3 -20.99 -59.61 18.80
C ASP A 3 -20.23 -58.28 19.01
N THR A 4 -20.55 -57.25 18.22
CA THR A 4 -19.92 -55.93 18.22
C THR A 4 -20.93 -54.80 18.04
N THR A 5 -20.58 -53.58 18.47
CA THR A 5 -21.36 -52.37 18.18
C THR A 5 -21.30 -52.00 16.69
N THR A 6 -22.26 -51.19 16.23
CA THR A 6 -22.46 -50.90 14.80
C THR A 6 -21.41 -49.95 14.22
N ARG A 7 -21.05 -48.88 14.94
CA ARG A 7 -20.22 -47.79 14.36
C ARG A 7 -18.73 -48.03 14.54
N LEU A 8 -18.32 -48.44 15.72
CA LEU A 8 -16.92 -48.56 16.14
C LEU A 8 -16.47 -50.02 16.30
N GLU A 9 -17.35 -50.99 16.00
CA GLU A 9 -17.07 -52.43 16.09
C GLU A 9 -16.56 -52.86 17.48
N LEU A 10 -17.06 -52.23 18.56
CA LEU A 10 -16.64 -52.53 19.93
C LEU A 10 -17.20 -53.88 20.35
N PRO A 11 -16.37 -54.83 20.85
CA PRO A 11 -16.82 -56.17 21.18
C PRO A 11 -17.74 -56.18 22.41
N PHE A 12 -18.85 -56.91 22.32
CA PHE A 12 -19.75 -57.16 23.42
C PHE A 12 -19.24 -58.25 24.36
N ILE A 13 -19.64 -58.16 25.63
CA ILE A 13 -19.46 -59.25 26.59
C ILE A 13 -20.53 -60.31 26.32
N LEU A 14 -20.11 -61.54 26.01
CA LEU A 14 -21.01 -62.67 25.79
C LEU A 14 -21.73 -63.10 27.09
N PRO A 15 -22.93 -63.69 27.00
CA PRO A 15 -23.73 -64.05 28.18
C PRO A 15 -23.00 -65.02 29.14
N ALA A 16 -22.84 -64.60 30.40
CA ALA A 16 -22.38 -65.45 31.51
C ALA A 16 -22.96 -64.97 32.87
N GLN A 17 -22.73 -65.78 33.93
CA GLN A 17 -23.30 -65.68 35.29
C GLN A 17 -23.57 -64.24 35.80
N ALA A 18 -24.80 -64.01 36.27
CA ALA A 18 -25.32 -62.79 36.91
C ALA A 18 -25.59 -61.56 36.01
N GLN A 19 -25.83 -61.74 34.71
CA GLN A 19 -26.41 -60.71 33.80
C GLN A 19 -25.66 -59.35 33.69
N LYS A 20 -24.43 -59.23 34.20
CA LYS A 20 -23.62 -57.99 34.14
C LYS A 20 -23.33 -57.50 32.72
N HIS A 21 -23.36 -58.41 31.74
CA HIS A 21 -23.16 -58.12 30.33
C HIS A 21 -24.25 -57.18 29.78
N VAL A 22 -25.48 -57.23 30.32
CA VAL A 22 -26.60 -56.39 29.84
C VAL A 22 -26.28 -54.91 30.04
N THR A 23 -26.00 -54.49 31.27
CA THR A 23 -25.72 -53.10 31.60
C THR A 23 -24.43 -52.58 30.94
N HIS A 24 -23.43 -53.45 30.76
CA HIS A 24 -22.18 -53.06 30.12
C HIS A 24 -22.33 -52.89 28.61
N ASN A 25 -22.97 -53.84 27.92
CA ASN A 25 -23.18 -53.76 26.49
C ASN A 25 -24.12 -52.60 26.12
N GLU A 26 -25.11 -52.28 26.96
CA GLU A 26 -25.94 -51.07 26.81
C GLU A 26 -25.10 -49.79 26.91
N ALA A 27 -24.15 -49.73 27.86
CA ALA A 27 -23.22 -48.62 27.96
C ALA A 27 -22.30 -48.51 26.72
N LEU A 28 -21.86 -49.64 26.15
CA LEU A 28 -21.08 -49.67 24.92
C LEU A 28 -21.89 -49.19 23.70
N LEU A 29 -23.15 -49.61 23.55
CA LEU A 29 -24.06 -49.12 22.51
C LEU A 29 -24.29 -47.61 22.61
N ARG A 30 -24.46 -47.09 23.82
CA ARG A 30 -24.59 -45.65 24.04
C ARG A 30 -23.29 -44.91 23.72
N LEU A 31 -22.14 -45.47 24.08
CA LEU A 31 -20.83 -44.88 23.78
C LEU A 31 -20.56 -44.86 22.26
N ASP A 32 -20.84 -45.96 21.58
CA ASP A 32 -20.74 -46.12 20.12
C ASP A 32 -21.56 -45.08 19.35
N ALA A 33 -22.74 -44.73 19.88
CA ALA A 33 -23.60 -43.73 19.30
C ALA A 33 -23.07 -42.29 19.44
N VAL A 34 -22.44 -41.96 20.57
CA VAL A 34 -22.08 -40.56 20.90
C VAL A 34 -20.61 -40.22 20.65
N VAL A 35 -19.73 -41.21 20.59
CA VAL A 35 -18.31 -40.98 20.27
C VAL A 35 -18.18 -40.68 18.77
N GLN A 36 -17.46 -39.60 18.44
CA GLN A 36 -17.35 -39.09 17.07
C GLN A 36 -18.73 -38.89 16.43
N LEU A 37 -19.66 -38.29 17.18
CA LEU A 37 -21.06 -38.15 16.82
C LEU A 37 -21.23 -37.55 15.41
N VAL A 38 -21.85 -38.34 14.54
CA VAL A 38 -22.36 -37.89 13.24
C VAL A 38 -23.88 -37.95 13.31
N ILE A 39 -24.52 -36.83 12.99
CA ILE A 39 -25.97 -36.71 12.84
C ILE A 39 -26.26 -36.73 11.35
N ASP A 40 -27.00 -37.75 10.92
CA ASP A 40 -27.33 -38.03 9.52
C ASP A 40 -28.40 -37.07 8.98
N GLY A 41 -29.25 -36.54 9.87
CA GLY A 41 -30.26 -35.54 9.52
C GLY A 41 -31.11 -35.13 10.71
N GLU A 42 -32.08 -34.26 10.45
CA GLU A 42 -33.03 -33.76 11.42
C GLU A 42 -34.44 -34.18 11.00
N SER A 43 -35.20 -34.81 11.91
CA SER A 43 -36.57 -35.23 11.61
C SER A 43 -37.43 -35.36 12.87
N VAL A 44 -38.68 -34.90 12.77
CA VAL A 44 -39.71 -35.15 13.80
C VAL A 44 -40.50 -36.43 13.54
N ASP A 45 -40.38 -37.02 12.35
CA ASP A 45 -41.03 -38.27 11.98
C ASP A 45 -39.97 -39.36 11.74
N PRO A 46 -40.14 -40.59 12.23
CA PRO A 46 -39.21 -41.68 11.94
C PRO A 46 -39.25 -42.04 10.44
N PRO A 47 -38.11 -42.06 9.72
CA PRO A 47 -38.10 -42.42 8.30
C PRO A 47 -38.58 -43.85 8.05
N ALA A 48 -39.22 -44.07 6.89
CA ALA A 48 -39.75 -45.37 6.50
C ALA A 48 -38.65 -46.42 6.23
N SER A 49 -37.45 -45.98 5.85
CA SER A 49 -36.26 -46.82 5.66
C SER A 49 -35.10 -46.19 6.43
N THR A 50 -34.49 -46.95 7.33
CA THR A 50 -33.36 -46.49 8.11
C THR A 50 -32.24 -47.51 8.10
N ALA A 51 -31.00 -47.01 8.12
CA ALA A 51 -29.82 -47.84 8.24
C ALA A 51 -29.48 -48.06 9.71
N GLU A 52 -28.92 -49.23 10.02
CA GLU A 52 -28.37 -49.49 11.35
C GLU A 52 -27.24 -48.48 11.65
N GLY A 53 -27.27 -47.87 12.83
CA GLY A 53 -26.33 -46.82 13.23
C GLY A 53 -26.67 -45.41 12.73
N GLU A 54 -27.76 -45.21 11.98
CA GLU A 54 -28.26 -43.90 11.60
C GLU A 54 -28.67 -43.09 12.84
N THR A 55 -28.24 -41.83 12.94
CA THR A 55 -28.59 -40.93 14.03
C THR A 55 -29.29 -39.70 13.52
N LEU A 56 -30.49 -39.44 14.05
CA LEU A 56 -31.30 -38.28 13.72
C LEU A 56 -31.43 -37.36 14.93
N TRP A 57 -31.39 -36.06 14.70
CA TRP A 57 -31.82 -35.06 15.69
C TRP A 57 -33.33 -34.87 15.59
N ILE A 58 -34.02 -34.84 16.74
CA ILE A 58 -35.46 -34.54 16.81
C ILE A 58 -35.62 -33.10 17.32
N PRO A 59 -35.69 -32.09 16.44
CA PRO A 59 -35.67 -30.67 16.85
C PRO A 59 -36.97 -30.18 17.50
N GLY A 60 -38.03 -30.99 17.48
CA GLY A 60 -39.36 -30.58 17.92
C GLY A 60 -40.27 -31.76 18.24
N PRO A 61 -41.59 -31.55 18.41
CA PRO A 61 -42.51 -32.59 18.84
C PRO A 61 -42.58 -33.73 17.83
N GLY A 62 -41.96 -34.87 18.19
CA GLY A 62 -41.89 -36.03 17.33
C GLY A 62 -43.24 -36.75 17.17
N THR A 63 -43.36 -37.60 16.15
CA THR A 63 -44.53 -38.46 15.91
C THR A 63 -44.17 -39.94 15.93
N ALA A 64 -45.18 -40.81 16.02
CA ALA A 64 -45.01 -42.26 16.03
C ALA A 64 -43.93 -42.71 17.03
N ALA A 65 -42.86 -43.38 16.57
CA ALA A 65 -41.76 -43.82 17.44
C ALA A 65 -40.99 -42.66 18.09
N PHE A 66 -41.06 -41.44 17.54
CA PHE A 66 -40.40 -40.24 18.05
C PHE A 66 -41.30 -39.43 19.00
N ALA A 67 -42.55 -39.84 19.22
CA ALA A 67 -43.47 -39.12 20.11
C ALA A 67 -42.94 -39.06 21.55
N GLY A 68 -42.83 -37.84 22.10
CA GLY A 68 -42.29 -37.59 23.44
C GLY A 68 -40.77 -37.63 23.56
N HIS A 69 -40.06 -37.68 22.43
CA HIS A 69 -38.60 -37.70 22.34
C HIS A 69 -38.04 -36.42 21.67
N ASP A 70 -38.77 -35.31 21.76
CA ASP A 70 -38.27 -33.99 21.35
C ASP A 70 -36.97 -33.64 22.09
N GLY A 71 -36.05 -33.01 21.37
CA GLY A 71 -34.76 -32.62 21.93
C GLY A 71 -33.81 -33.80 22.19
N THR A 72 -34.03 -34.96 21.57
CA THR A 72 -33.14 -36.12 21.70
C THR A 72 -32.54 -36.57 20.36
N LEU A 73 -31.41 -37.27 20.44
CA LEU A 73 -30.84 -38.02 19.33
C LEU A 73 -31.55 -39.37 19.24
N ALA A 74 -32.15 -39.67 18.09
CA ALA A 74 -32.69 -40.98 17.77
C ALA A 74 -31.64 -41.78 17.00
N VAL A 75 -31.14 -42.86 17.61
CA VAL A 75 -30.10 -43.73 17.04
C VAL A 75 -30.72 -45.06 16.67
N ARG A 76 -30.59 -45.49 15.43
CA ARG A 76 -31.07 -46.79 14.97
C ARG A 76 -30.14 -47.89 15.48
N GLN A 77 -30.60 -48.68 16.46
CA GLN A 77 -29.80 -49.73 17.09
C GLN A 77 -30.64 -51.00 17.31
N ASP A 78 -30.10 -52.16 16.94
CA ASP A 78 -30.72 -53.49 17.05
C ASP A 78 -32.15 -53.54 16.49
N GLY A 79 -32.40 -52.82 15.39
CA GLY A 79 -33.73 -52.73 14.80
C GLY A 79 -34.76 -51.95 15.64
N ALA A 80 -34.32 -51.21 16.66
CA ALA A 80 -35.10 -50.26 17.46
C ALA A 80 -34.52 -48.84 17.39
N TRP A 81 -35.22 -47.87 17.99
CA TRP A 81 -34.72 -46.50 18.18
C TRP A 81 -34.28 -46.33 19.62
N THR A 82 -33.01 -45.99 19.81
CA THR A 82 -32.45 -45.60 21.10
C THR A 82 -32.41 -44.08 21.16
N PHE A 83 -32.98 -43.50 22.21
CA PHE A 83 -33.02 -42.05 22.40
C PHE A 83 -31.97 -41.58 23.40
N ILE A 84 -31.15 -40.62 22.99
CA ILE A 84 -30.06 -40.07 23.81
C ILE A 84 -30.27 -38.57 23.95
N VAL A 85 -30.40 -38.08 25.18
CA VAL A 85 -30.43 -36.64 25.48
C VAL A 85 -29.01 -36.08 25.35
N PRO A 86 -28.74 -35.17 24.39
CA PRO A 86 -27.45 -34.50 24.29
C PRO A 86 -27.23 -33.56 25.48
N GLN A 87 -25.97 -33.30 25.83
CA GLN A 87 -25.62 -32.34 26.88
C GLN A 87 -24.94 -31.11 26.27
N ALA A 88 -25.10 -29.96 26.92
CA ALA A 88 -24.46 -28.73 26.50
C ALA A 88 -22.93 -28.94 26.32
N GLY A 89 -22.40 -28.47 25.20
CA GLY A 89 -21.00 -28.64 24.81
C GLY A 89 -20.71 -29.88 23.95
N TRP A 90 -21.68 -30.77 23.73
CA TRP A 90 -21.50 -31.87 22.78
C TRP A 90 -21.25 -31.34 21.37
N GLN A 91 -20.38 -32.03 20.63
CA GLN A 91 -20.02 -31.70 19.25
C GLN A 91 -20.47 -32.82 18.31
N ALA A 92 -21.05 -32.43 17.18
CA ALA A 92 -21.44 -33.36 16.14
C ALA A 92 -21.14 -32.80 14.76
N VAL A 93 -20.80 -33.69 13.83
CA VAL A 93 -20.81 -33.36 12.41
C VAL A 93 -22.20 -33.64 11.86
N PHE A 94 -22.84 -32.61 11.30
CA PHE A 94 -24.11 -32.74 10.57
C PHE A 94 -23.78 -33.12 9.13
N ARG A 95 -24.16 -34.34 8.72
CA ARG A 95 -23.73 -34.93 7.44
C ARG A 95 -24.29 -34.19 6.24
N ASP A 96 -25.50 -33.67 6.34
CA ASP A 96 -26.19 -32.91 5.29
C ASP A 96 -25.47 -31.62 4.88
N SER A 97 -24.86 -30.94 5.85
CA SER A 97 -24.22 -29.62 5.71
C SER A 97 -22.70 -29.69 5.76
N ALA A 98 -22.13 -30.84 6.15
CA ALA A 98 -20.70 -31.01 6.43
C ALA A 98 -20.16 -29.97 7.43
N THR A 99 -20.99 -29.59 8.40
CA THR A 99 -20.64 -28.61 9.45
C THR A 99 -20.51 -29.26 10.82
N VAL A 100 -19.59 -28.74 11.62
CA VAL A 100 -19.52 -29.06 13.05
C VAL A 100 -20.48 -28.12 13.78
N LYS A 101 -21.41 -28.68 14.55
CA LYS A 101 -22.29 -27.94 15.45
C LYS A 101 -21.98 -28.29 16.90
N ILE A 102 -22.21 -27.33 17.81
CA ILE A 102 -22.14 -27.51 19.26
C ILE A 102 -23.56 -27.44 19.82
N PHE A 103 -23.96 -28.42 20.63
CA PHE A 103 -25.23 -28.38 21.35
C PHE A 103 -25.13 -27.36 22.49
N ASP A 104 -25.99 -26.34 22.50
CA ASP A 104 -25.95 -25.26 23.51
C ASP A 104 -26.72 -25.57 24.80
N GLY A 105 -27.37 -26.74 24.85
CA GLY A 105 -28.28 -27.15 25.93
C GLY A 105 -29.76 -27.14 25.49
N SER A 106 -30.07 -26.55 24.35
CA SER A 106 -31.40 -26.50 23.75
C SER A 106 -31.41 -26.93 22.28
N ASP A 107 -30.41 -26.51 21.49
CA ASP A 107 -30.32 -26.82 20.06
C ASP A 107 -28.86 -26.90 19.59
N TRP A 108 -28.65 -27.40 18.37
CA TRP A 108 -27.34 -27.51 17.73
C TRP A 108 -27.00 -26.25 16.94
N GLN A 109 -25.97 -25.52 17.41
CA GLN A 109 -25.55 -24.25 16.83
C GLN A 109 -24.24 -24.38 16.04
N THR A 110 -24.14 -23.70 14.90
CA THR A 110 -22.85 -23.49 14.24
C THR A 110 -22.01 -22.54 15.12
N PRO A 111 -20.78 -22.92 15.52
CA PRO A 111 -19.95 -22.05 16.34
C PRO A 111 -19.71 -20.71 15.65
N ALA A 112 -20.18 -19.62 16.26
CA ALA A 112 -19.89 -18.28 15.78
C ALA A 112 -18.42 -17.93 16.05
N LEU A 113 -17.85 -17.03 15.24
CA LEU A 113 -16.63 -16.33 15.64
C LEU A 113 -16.90 -15.54 16.93
N PRO A 114 -15.92 -15.41 17.83
CA PRO A 114 -16.08 -14.61 19.04
C PRO A 114 -16.40 -13.16 18.67
N GLU A 115 -17.19 -12.49 19.51
CA GLU A 115 -17.55 -11.08 19.34
C GLU A 115 -16.31 -10.18 19.23
N ALA A 116 -15.25 -10.52 19.97
CA ALA A 116 -13.94 -9.91 19.86
C ALA A 116 -12.92 -10.94 19.37
N LEU A 117 -12.26 -10.62 18.25
CA LEU A 117 -11.23 -11.45 17.65
C LEU A 117 -9.88 -10.72 17.65
N SER A 118 -8.84 -11.38 18.14
CA SER A 118 -7.45 -10.94 17.99
C SER A 118 -6.71 -11.99 17.17
N LEU A 119 -6.25 -11.59 15.99
CA LEU A 119 -5.50 -12.46 15.09
C LEU A 119 -4.02 -12.08 15.12
N ASP A 120 -3.13 -13.07 15.17
CA ASP A 120 -1.72 -12.78 14.94
C ASP A 120 -1.50 -12.34 13.49
N ARG A 121 -2.14 -13.02 12.53
CA ARG A 121 -2.06 -12.74 11.09
C ARG A 121 -3.39 -13.02 10.40
N LEU A 122 -3.69 -12.25 9.35
CA LEU A 122 -4.85 -12.43 8.49
C LEU A 122 -4.44 -12.27 7.02
N GLY A 123 -4.55 -13.37 6.25
CA GLY A 123 -4.33 -13.37 4.81
C GLY A 123 -5.63 -13.60 4.05
N ILE A 124 -5.96 -12.72 3.11
CA ILE A 124 -7.08 -12.87 2.18
C ILE A 124 -6.50 -13.32 0.83
N SER A 125 -6.79 -14.56 0.43
CA SER A 125 -6.31 -15.18 -0.82
C SER A 125 -4.78 -15.23 -0.99
N GLY A 126 -4.03 -15.08 0.10
CA GLY A 126 -2.58 -15.14 0.16
C GLY A 126 -2.09 -15.45 1.58
N THR A 127 -0.78 -15.68 1.75
CA THR A 127 -0.19 -16.04 3.05
C THR A 127 0.43 -14.82 3.72
N ALA A 128 -0.16 -14.37 4.82
CA ALA A 128 0.41 -13.29 5.65
C ALA A 128 1.68 -13.73 6.38
N ASP A 129 2.63 -12.81 6.54
CA ASP A 129 3.94 -13.07 7.16
C ASP A 129 4.15 -12.24 8.44
N ALA A 130 5.35 -12.30 9.05
CA ALA A 130 5.64 -11.61 10.31
C ALA A 130 5.71 -10.07 10.15
N TYR A 131 5.98 -9.61 8.93
CA TYR A 131 6.06 -8.22 8.53
C TYR A 131 4.69 -7.72 8.03
N ASN A 132 4.10 -8.45 7.07
CA ASN A 132 2.77 -8.20 6.50
C ASN A 132 1.70 -9.02 7.24
N ARG A 133 1.41 -8.63 8.48
CA ARG A 133 0.44 -9.36 9.34
C ARG A 133 -0.99 -9.30 8.82
N LEU A 134 -1.34 -8.25 8.07
CA LEU A 134 -2.55 -8.18 7.25
C LEU A 134 -2.12 -8.19 5.78
N LEU A 135 -2.51 -9.22 5.03
CA LEU A 135 -2.22 -9.35 3.61
C LEU A 135 -3.52 -9.54 2.83
N VAL A 136 -3.67 -8.77 1.75
CA VAL A 136 -4.80 -8.89 0.82
C VAL A 136 -4.27 -9.12 -0.58
N GLN A 137 -4.44 -10.34 -1.10
CA GLN A 137 -4.06 -10.73 -2.45
C GLN A 137 -5.31 -10.82 -3.33
N SER A 138 -5.82 -9.67 -3.75
CA SER A 138 -7.04 -9.54 -4.53
C SER A 138 -6.92 -8.45 -5.62
N PRO A 139 -7.81 -8.44 -6.63
CA PRO A 139 -7.88 -7.32 -7.58
C PRO A 139 -8.22 -5.96 -6.95
N GLY A 140 -8.76 -5.93 -5.73
CA GLY A 140 -9.15 -4.69 -5.05
C GLY A 140 -9.46 -4.86 -3.56
N SER A 141 -9.26 -3.79 -2.80
CA SER A 141 -9.59 -3.68 -1.38
C SER A 141 -10.47 -2.45 -1.16
N LEU A 142 -11.68 -2.64 -0.62
CA LEU A 142 -12.60 -1.56 -0.30
C LEU A 142 -12.65 -1.36 1.22
N PHE A 143 -12.29 -0.16 1.67
CA PHE A 143 -12.49 0.29 3.04
C PHE A 143 -13.63 1.29 3.05
N ASN A 144 -14.80 0.87 3.52
CA ASN A 144 -16.03 1.66 3.44
C ASN A 144 -16.41 2.30 4.78
N HIS A 145 -17.16 3.41 4.72
CA HIS A 145 -17.69 4.08 5.91
C HIS A 145 -18.93 3.36 6.45
N ALA A 146 -19.26 3.59 7.73
CA ALA A 146 -20.47 3.11 8.38
C ALA A 146 -21.66 4.10 8.31
N GLY A 147 -21.55 5.17 7.49
CA GLY A 147 -22.60 6.17 7.29
C GLY A 147 -22.12 7.62 7.45
N ASP A 148 -20.94 7.82 8.02
CA ASP A 148 -20.25 9.11 8.13
C ASP A 148 -18.80 8.96 7.64
N SER A 149 -17.83 8.91 8.56
CA SER A 149 -16.42 8.99 8.24
C SER A 149 -15.74 7.62 8.27
N HIS A 150 -14.75 7.44 7.40
CA HIS A 150 -13.76 6.35 7.47
C HIS A 150 -12.36 6.97 7.61
N ARG A 151 -11.51 6.45 8.50
CA ARG A 151 -10.16 6.98 8.74
C ARG A 151 -9.15 5.84 8.80
N LEU A 152 -8.04 6.00 8.09
CA LEU A 152 -6.86 5.17 8.21
C LEU A 152 -5.79 5.96 8.98
N SER A 153 -5.38 5.47 10.15
CA SER A 153 -4.33 6.10 10.95
C SER A 153 -3.08 5.23 10.91
N ILE A 154 -1.96 5.80 10.44
CA ILE A 154 -0.65 5.15 10.39
C ILE A 154 0.25 5.93 11.34
N ASN A 155 0.74 5.27 12.38
CA ASN A 155 1.52 5.91 13.44
C ASN A 155 2.98 5.44 13.40
N LYS A 156 3.90 6.36 13.72
CA LYS A 156 5.33 6.07 13.90
C LYS A 156 5.77 6.40 15.32
N ALA A 157 6.82 5.76 15.82
CA ALA A 157 7.22 5.89 17.22
C ALA A 157 7.97 7.20 17.52
N SER A 158 8.75 7.70 16.56
CA SER A 158 9.56 8.91 16.70
C SER A 158 9.71 9.69 15.38
N THR A 159 10.29 10.89 15.45
CA THR A 159 10.52 11.75 14.27
C THR A 159 11.30 11.05 13.15
N GLY A 160 12.34 10.28 13.50
CA GLY A 160 13.20 9.60 12.53
C GLY A 160 12.62 8.32 11.93
N ASP A 161 11.47 7.85 12.42
CA ASP A 161 10.80 6.65 11.90
C ASP A 161 9.93 6.97 10.67
N THR A 162 9.26 5.95 10.14
CA THR A 162 8.41 6.06 8.95
C THR A 162 6.96 5.64 9.23
N ALA A 163 6.02 6.48 8.80
CA ALA A 163 4.60 6.17 8.65
C ALA A 163 4.16 6.61 7.25
N SER A 164 4.05 5.65 6.32
CA SER A 164 3.89 5.95 4.89
C SER A 164 3.03 4.92 4.16
N ILE A 165 2.65 5.28 2.93
CA ILE A 165 2.06 4.41 1.93
C ILE A 165 3.09 4.22 0.82
N ILE A 166 3.39 2.96 0.49
CA ILE A 166 4.35 2.59 -0.55
C ILE A 166 3.59 2.04 -1.77
N LEU A 167 3.91 2.55 -2.96
CA LEU A 167 3.44 2.01 -4.23
C LEU A 167 4.59 1.22 -4.88
N GLN A 168 4.31 -0.03 -5.27
CA GLN A 168 5.31 -0.96 -5.77
C GLN A 168 4.94 -1.53 -7.15
N SER A 169 5.96 -1.93 -7.90
CA SER A 169 5.83 -2.74 -9.12
C SER A 169 6.85 -3.87 -9.07
N ASN A 170 6.41 -5.10 -9.29
CA ASN A 170 7.26 -6.30 -9.25
C ASN A 170 8.17 -6.35 -7.99
N TRP A 171 7.57 -6.18 -6.81
CA TRP A 171 8.28 -6.20 -5.52
C TRP A 171 9.32 -5.09 -5.32
N GLN A 172 9.33 -4.07 -6.18
CA GLN A 172 10.18 -2.90 -6.05
C GLN A 172 9.33 -1.67 -5.70
N ALA A 173 9.70 -0.98 -4.62
CA ALA A 173 9.12 0.29 -4.27
C ALA A 173 9.49 1.37 -5.30
N ARG A 174 8.48 2.10 -5.78
CA ARG A 174 8.62 3.17 -6.78
C ARG A 174 8.26 4.53 -6.22
N THR A 175 7.31 4.56 -5.28
CA THR A 175 6.83 5.78 -4.64
C THR A 175 6.57 5.53 -3.17
N GLU A 176 6.85 6.52 -2.35
CA GLU A 176 6.51 6.52 -0.93
C GLU A 176 5.92 7.88 -0.56
N MET A 177 4.80 7.91 0.15
CA MET A 177 4.18 9.14 0.64
C MET A 177 3.76 9.04 2.10
N GLY A 178 4.04 10.08 2.88
CA GLY A 178 3.72 10.13 4.31
C GLY A 178 4.81 10.83 5.12
N LEU A 179 4.95 10.41 6.38
CA LEU A 179 5.96 10.90 7.30
C LEU A 179 7.17 9.94 7.24
N ALA A 180 8.13 10.21 6.36
CA ALA A 180 9.20 9.26 6.04
C ALA A 180 10.57 9.77 6.52
N GLY A 181 10.94 9.44 7.75
CA GLY A 181 12.17 9.91 8.39
C GLY A 181 12.11 11.35 8.90
N GLU A 182 10.92 11.95 8.89
CA GLU A 182 10.63 13.31 9.35
C GLU A 182 9.15 13.44 9.76
N ASP A 183 8.77 14.58 10.37
CA ASP A 183 7.40 14.87 10.81
C ASP A 183 6.60 15.73 9.83
N ARG A 184 7.22 16.16 8.73
CA ARG A 184 6.55 16.86 7.64
C ARG A 184 6.10 15.86 6.57
N PHE A 185 5.06 16.20 5.80
CA PHE A 185 4.64 15.34 4.69
C PHE A 185 5.72 15.31 3.62
N SER A 186 6.06 14.12 3.14
CA SER A 186 7.00 13.88 2.06
C SER A 186 6.34 12.99 0.99
N PHE A 187 6.65 13.28 -0.27
CA PHE A 187 6.34 12.45 -1.42
C PHE A 187 7.64 12.15 -2.14
N LYS A 188 8.08 10.89 -2.06
CA LYS A 188 9.37 10.42 -2.55
C LYS A 188 9.19 9.52 -3.75
N MET A 189 10.10 9.67 -4.71
CA MET A 189 10.17 8.88 -5.93
C MET A 189 11.50 8.13 -5.99
N TYR A 190 11.45 6.88 -6.41
CA TYR A 190 12.64 6.10 -6.71
C TYR A 190 12.92 6.17 -8.22
N GLY A 191 14.06 6.75 -8.59
CA GLY A 191 14.60 6.67 -9.95
C GLY A 191 15.72 5.63 -10.04
N ASP A 192 15.78 4.86 -11.13
CA ASP A 192 16.77 3.78 -11.27
C ASP A 192 18.22 4.30 -11.23
N VAL A 193 18.45 5.54 -11.68
CA VAL A 193 19.77 6.20 -11.65
C VAL A 193 19.97 7.05 -10.40
N THR A 194 18.90 7.69 -9.92
CA THR A 194 18.97 8.74 -8.90
C THR A 194 18.68 8.24 -7.49
N GLY A 195 18.19 7.00 -7.35
CA GLY A 195 17.70 6.44 -6.09
C GLY A 195 16.47 7.17 -5.57
N TRP A 196 16.28 7.13 -4.26
CA TRP A 196 15.19 7.83 -3.58
C TRP A 196 15.42 9.33 -3.53
N ARG A 197 14.44 10.10 -3.98
CA ARG A 197 14.43 11.56 -3.89
C ARG A 197 13.07 12.08 -3.46
N GLN A 198 13.07 13.14 -2.65
CA GLN A 198 11.86 13.83 -2.23
C GLN A 198 11.41 14.82 -3.30
N ALA A 199 10.35 14.49 -4.03
CA ALA A 199 9.81 15.34 -5.09
C ALA A 199 8.98 16.49 -4.52
N ILE A 200 8.18 16.21 -3.48
CA ILE A 200 7.35 17.19 -2.79
C ILE A 200 7.56 17.03 -1.28
N GLY A 201 7.73 18.15 -0.59
CA GLY A 201 7.64 18.20 0.87
C GLY A 201 6.68 19.30 1.29
N ILE A 202 5.78 19.05 2.23
CA ILE A 202 4.87 20.09 2.76
C ILE A 202 5.28 20.41 4.19
N SER A 203 5.68 21.65 4.45
CA SER A 203 6.09 22.08 5.78
C SER A 203 4.91 22.11 6.76
N PRO A 204 5.13 22.14 8.08
CA PRO A 204 4.06 22.27 9.08
C PRO A 204 3.18 23.51 8.89
N GLU A 205 3.72 24.57 8.30
CA GLU A 205 2.99 25.81 7.96
C GLU A 205 2.11 25.67 6.72
N GLY A 206 2.23 24.56 5.97
CA GLY A 206 1.46 24.30 4.75
C GLY A 206 2.16 24.72 3.45
N TYR A 207 3.45 25.06 3.48
CA TYR A 207 4.18 25.41 2.27
C TYR A 207 4.58 24.17 1.48
N VAL A 208 4.29 24.17 0.18
CA VAL A 208 4.71 23.11 -0.74
C VAL A 208 6.12 23.42 -1.25
N HIS A 209 7.04 22.52 -1.00
CA HIS A 209 8.42 22.58 -1.49
C HIS A 209 8.61 21.59 -2.63
N HIS A 210 9.28 22.05 -3.68
CA HIS A 210 9.65 21.24 -4.85
C HIS A 210 11.18 21.19 -4.96
N ASP A 211 11.84 20.55 -4.00
CA ASP A 211 13.30 20.58 -3.87
C ASP A 211 14.03 19.98 -5.11
N GLN A 212 13.32 19.16 -5.88
CA GLN A 212 13.81 18.53 -7.10
C GLN A 212 13.36 19.24 -8.39
N ARG A 213 12.69 20.40 -8.29
CA ARG A 213 12.31 21.19 -9.48
C ARG A 213 13.54 21.93 -10.00
N PRO A 214 13.91 21.75 -11.29
CA PRO A 214 15.02 22.47 -11.89
C PRO A 214 14.81 23.99 -11.79
N LEU A 215 15.72 24.65 -11.09
CA LEU A 215 15.76 26.10 -11.00
C LEU A 215 17.17 26.57 -10.70
N ALA A 216 17.54 27.73 -11.23
CA ALA A 216 18.84 28.32 -10.99
C ALA A 216 18.80 29.85 -11.05
N ARG A 217 19.68 30.48 -10.27
CA ARG A 217 20.09 31.89 -10.45
C ARG A 217 21.59 31.91 -10.66
N ALA A 218 22.02 32.09 -11.90
CA ALA A 218 23.39 31.94 -12.33
C ALA A 218 24.01 33.30 -12.70
N ALA A 219 25.22 33.57 -12.21
CA ALA A 219 25.99 34.75 -12.55
C ALA A 219 27.47 34.39 -12.74
N LEU A 220 28.17 35.17 -13.56
CA LEU A 220 29.64 35.17 -13.56
C LEU A 220 30.13 35.80 -12.24
N ALA A 221 31.35 35.44 -11.80
CA ALA A 221 31.94 36.09 -10.63
C ALA A 221 31.97 37.64 -10.80
N PRO A 222 31.86 38.42 -9.71
CA PRO A 222 31.83 39.88 -9.81
C PRO A 222 33.01 40.44 -10.61
N ALA A 223 32.70 41.06 -11.75
CA ALA A 223 33.68 41.60 -12.68
C ALA A 223 33.02 42.66 -13.57
N THR A 224 33.81 43.63 -14.03
CA THR A 224 33.36 44.61 -15.02
C THR A 224 34.34 44.58 -16.18
N PHE A 225 33.83 44.27 -17.38
CA PHE A 225 34.65 44.22 -18.59
C PHE A 225 33.79 44.34 -19.84
N THR A 226 34.45 44.47 -20.99
CA THR A 226 33.83 44.61 -22.32
C THR A 226 34.09 43.34 -23.13
N PRO A 227 33.15 42.39 -23.17
CA PRO A 227 33.25 41.22 -24.03
C PRO A 227 33.33 41.64 -25.50
N ALA A 228 34.11 40.91 -26.29
CA ALA A 228 34.17 41.12 -27.74
C ALA A 228 32.81 40.80 -28.38
N ALA A 229 32.44 41.53 -29.42
CA ALA A 229 31.23 41.22 -30.20
C ALA A 229 31.31 39.79 -30.75
N GLY A 230 30.22 39.04 -30.62
CA GLY A 230 30.11 37.62 -30.97
C GLY A 230 30.65 36.65 -29.91
N SER A 231 31.33 37.14 -28.86
CA SER A 231 31.87 36.28 -27.80
C SER A 231 30.79 35.81 -26.81
N PHE A 232 31.13 34.80 -26.03
CA PHE A 232 30.25 34.22 -25.01
C PHE A 232 30.79 34.46 -23.62
N THR A 233 29.89 34.68 -22.67
CA THR A 233 30.16 34.57 -21.24
C THR A 233 29.20 33.56 -20.61
N GLY A 234 29.70 32.79 -19.66
CA GLY A 234 28.91 31.86 -18.88
C GLY A 234 28.69 32.38 -17.47
N PHE A 235 28.71 31.44 -16.53
CA PHE A 235 28.50 31.66 -15.12
C PHE A 235 29.57 30.91 -14.33
N ASP A 236 29.93 31.44 -13.17
CA ASP A 236 30.86 30.79 -12.24
C ASP A 236 30.16 30.39 -10.94
N THR A 237 29.02 31.03 -10.64
CA THR A 237 28.31 30.88 -9.38
C THR A 237 26.83 30.63 -9.63
N LEU A 238 26.29 29.61 -8.96
CA LEU A 238 24.85 29.40 -8.82
C LEU A 238 24.43 29.94 -7.45
N HIS A 239 23.86 31.14 -7.42
CA HIS A 239 23.35 31.77 -6.19
C HIS A 239 22.08 31.10 -5.67
N LEU A 240 21.42 30.34 -6.53
CA LEU A 240 20.34 29.43 -6.22
C LEU A 240 20.47 28.25 -7.20
N SER A 241 20.31 27.02 -6.71
CA SER A 241 20.23 25.82 -7.56
C SER A 241 19.30 24.79 -6.91
N GLY A 242 18.43 24.21 -7.71
CA GLY A 242 17.55 23.10 -7.36
C GLY A 242 17.33 22.18 -8.56
N GLY A 243 16.90 20.94 -8.30
CA GLY A 243 16.58 19.96 -9.33
C GLY A 243 17.72 19.68 -10.31
N ASP A 244 18.94 19.45 -9.81
CA ASP A 244 20.14 19.10 -10.59
C ASP A 244 20.66 20.13 -11.59
N MET A 245 20.22 21.40 -11.51
CA MET A 245 20.82 22.48 -12.30
C MET A 245 22.30 22.64 -11.95
N ALA A 246 23.16 22.60 -12.97
CA ALA A 246 24.61 22.59 -12.79
C ALA A 246 25.34 23.48 -13.80
N LEU A 247 26.62 23.75 -13.54
CA LEU A 247 27.50 24.41 -14.52
C LEU A 247 28.28 23.35 -15.29
N GLY A 248 28.40 23.55 -16.60
CA GLY A 248 29.12 22.66 -17.51
C GLY A 248 30.63 22.90 -17.55
N SER A 249 31.25 22.52 -18.66
CA SER A 249 32.67 22.76 -18.92
C SER A 249 32.96 24.24 -19.24
N PRO A 250 34.17 24.77 -18.92
CA PRO A 250 34.52 26.16 -19.23
C PRO A 250 34.33 26.52 -20.70
N LEU A 251 33.84 27.72 -20.95
CA LEU A 251 33.68 28.25 -22.31
C LEU A 251 35.04 28.58 -22.93
N ALA A 252 35.12 28.45 -24.26
CA ALA A 252 36.34 28.78 -25.02
C ALA A 252 36.76 30.25 -24.92
N SER A 253 35.83 31.14 -24.54
CA SER A 253 36.12 32.55 -24.27
C SER A 253 36.98 32.78 -23.02
N GLY A 254 37.13 31.77 -22.17
CA GLY A 254 37.79 31.89 -20.86
C GLY A 254 36.91 32.54 -19.78
N HIS A 255 35.65 32.89 -20.10
CA HIS A 255 34.75 33.58 -19.17
C HIS A 255 33.56 32.69 -18.78
N GLY A 256 33.73 31.94 -17.70
CA GLY A 256 32.67 31.15 -17.08
C GLY A 256 32.33 29.83 -17.78
N LYS A 257 31.25 29.20 -17.30
CA LYS A 257 30.72 27.91 -17.75
C LYS A 257 29.25 28.06 -18.17
N PRO A 258 28.75 27.30 -19.14
CA PRO A 258 27.32 27.33 -19.45
C PRO A 258 26.51 26.68 -18.32
N LEU A 259 25.26 27.08 -18.16
CA LEU A 259 24.30 26.42 -17.30
C LEU A 259 23.72 25.20 -18.01
N VAL A 260 23.70 24.04 -17.36
CA VAL A 260 23.20 22.77 -17.91
C VAL A 260 21.78 22.51 -17.43
N VAL A 261 20.89 22.26 -18.37
CA VAL A 261 19.48 21.94 -18.14
C VAL A 261 19.36 20.44 -17.82
N PRO A 262 18.79 20.04 -16.67
CA PRO A 262 18.75 18.64 -16.25
C PRO A 262 17.50 17.89 -16.74
N ALA A 263 16.42 18.60 -17.11
CA ALA A 263 15.16 18.00 -17.51
C ALA A 263 14.51 18.75 -18.68
N SER A 264 13.90 18.02 -19.61
CA SER A 264 13.12 18.62 -20.70
C SER A 264 11.82 19.23 -20.19
N GLY A 265 11.45 20.40 -20.71
CA GLY A 265 10.18 21.05 -20.40
C GLY A 265 10.15 22.54 -20.73
N TYR A 266 9.08 23.20 -20.32
CA TYR A 266 8.96 24.66 -20.41
C TYR A 266 9.66 25.32 -19.23
N TYR A 267 10.55 26.25 -19.53
CA TYR A 267 11.24 27.06 -18.55
C TYR A 267 10.84 28.52 -18.71
N LEU A 268 10.67 29.23 -17.60
CA LEU A 268 10.74 30.68 -17.62
C LEU A 268 12.20 31.11 -17.43
N LEU A 269 12.69 31.89 -18.37
CA LEU A 269 13.97 32.57 -18.30
C LEU A 269 13.75 34.02 -17.91
N ALA A 270 14.55 34.53 -16.97
CA ALA A 270 14.64 35.95 -16.68
C ALA A 270 16.13 36.36 -16.72
N LEU A 271 16.49 37.12 -17.75
CA LEU A 271 17.82 37.68 -17.92
C LEU A 271 17.81 39.11 -17.38
N THR A 272 18.70 39.40 -16.43
CA THR A 272 19.02 40.75 -15.99
C THR A 272 20.36 41.14 -16.58
N VAL A 273 20.49 42.38 -17.06
CA VAL A 273 21.70 42.92 -17.68
C VAL A 273 22.00 44.28 -17.06
N SER A 274 23.22 44.47 -16.57
CA SER A 274 23.72 45.76 -16.09
C SER A 274 24.88 46.21 -16.97
N CYS A 275 24.74 47.38 -17.60
CA CYS A 275 25.69 47.94 -18.54
C CYS A 275 26.03 49.40 -18.17
N ASP A 276 27.30 49.80 -18.27
CA ASP A 276 27.76 51.09 -17.74
C ASP A 276 27.81 52.23 -18.76
N ASP A 277 28.17 51.95 -20.01
CA ASP A 277 28.68 52.98 -20.92
C ASP A 277 27.94 53.14 -22.25
N ALA A 278 27.19 52.13 -22.70
CA ALA A 278 26.65 52.09 -24.06
C ALA A 278 25.32 51.36 -24.20
N ALA A 279 24.74 51.46 -25.41
CA ALA A 279 23.69 50.55 -25.82
C ALA A 279 24.25 49.13 -25.98
N HIS A 280 23.55 48.15 -25.44
CA HIS A 280 23.96 46.75 -25.42
C HIS A 280 22.92 45.87 -26.11
N GLN A 281 23.37 44.77 -26.68
CA GLN A 281 22.53 43.70 -27.18
C GLN A 281 23.13 42.35 -26.75
N LEU A 282 22.36 41.61 -25.95
CA LEU A 282 22.77 40.37 -25.31
C LEU A 282 21.74 39.28 -25.58
N HIS A 283 22.21 38.06 -25.83
CA HIS A 283 21.34 36.92 -26.07
C HIS A 283 21.57 35.82 -25.04
N VAL A 284 20.51 35.13 -24.62
CA VAL A 284 20.65 33.80 -24.03
C VAL A 284 20.71 32.82 -25.17
N SER A 285 21.83 32.11 -25.27
CA SER A 285 22.14 31.21 -26.37
C SER A 285 22.17 29.78 -25.86
N ARG A 286 21.42 28.92 -26.54
CA ARG A 286 21.36 27.49 -26.34
C ARG A 286 22.45 26.81 -27.18
N ASN A 287 23.22 25.93 -26.53
CA ASN A 287 24.22 25.07 -27.15
C ASN A 287 25.26 25.83 -27.99
N GLY A 288 25.50 27.10 -27.65
CA GLY A 288 26.42 27.99 -28.36
C GLY A 288 26.02 28.33 -29.80
N ALA A 289 24.80 27.98 -30.22
CA ALA A 289 24.41 28.05 -31.63
C ALA A 289 23.06 28.75 -31.89
N SER A 290 22.12 28.72 -30.93
CA SER A 290 20.77 29.25 -31.12
C SER A 290 20.41 30.25 -30.03
N ASP A 291 20.18 31.49 -30.42
CA ASP A 291 19.73 32.53 -29.49
C ASP A 291 18.24 32.36 -29.22
N ILE A 292 17.92 31.93 -28.00
CA ILE A 292 16.57 31.63 -27.56
C ILE A 292 15.93 32.81 -26.83
N ALA A 293 16.72 33.74 -26.31
CA ALA A 293 16.27 35.00 -25.74
C ALA A 293 17.17 36.13 -26.22
N SER A 294 16.60 37.31 -26.43
CA SER A 294 17.35 38.50 -26.84
C SER A 294 16.92 39.70 -26.01
N HIS A 295 17.88 40.50 -25.58
CA HIS A 295 17.65 41.74 -24.85
C HIS A 295 18.51 42.86 -25.44
N SER A 296 17.91 44.02 -25.64
CA SER A 296 18.61 45.23 -26.05
C SER A 296 18.21 46.39 -25.14
N GLY A 297 19.18 47.22 -24.75
CA GLY A 297 18.94 48.36 -23.87
C GLY A 297 20.03 49.41 -23.95
N SER A 298 19.86 50.53 -23.26
CA SER A 298 20.90 51.55 -23.05
C SER A 298 21.78 51.22 -21.85
N ALA A 299 22.69 52.11 -21.48
CA ALA A 299 23.34 52.09 -20.18
C ALA A 299 22.29 52.05 -19.05
N GLY A 300 22.61 51.37 -17.96
CA GLY A 300 21.72 51.07 -16.85
C GLY A 300 21.46 49.57 -16.67
N THR A 301 20.47 49.24 -15.82
CA THR A 301 20.03 47.86 -15.59
C THR A 301 18.67 47.63 -16.21
N SER A 302 18.57 46.60 -17.05
CA SER A 302 17.33 46.20 -17.74
C SER A 302 17.34 44.70 -17.99
N GLY A 303 16.23 44.13 -18.45
CA GLY A 303 16.16 42.68 -18.65
C GLY A 303 14.99 42.24 -19.49
N VAL A 304 14.95 40.94 -19.76
CA VAL A 304 13.89 40.26 -20.51
C VAL A 304 13.46 39.01 -19.75
N THR A 305 12.15 38.72 -19.79
CA THR A 305 11.58 37.49 -19.27
C THR A 305 10.82 36.79 -20.37
N MET A 306 10.98 35.47 -20.50
CA MET A 306 10.29 34.71 -21.53
C MET A 306 10.12 33.24 -21.19
N LEU A 307 9.16 32.62 -21.86
CA LEU A 307 8.90 31.19 -21.83
C LEU A 307 9.65 30.49 -22.97
N VAL A 308 10.34 29.40 -22.68
CA VAL A 308 11.08 28.61 -23.68
C VAL A 308 10.98 27.13 -23.38
N TRP A 309 10.96 26.28 -24.41
CA TRP A 309 11.20 24.85 -24.25
C TRP A 309 12.71 24.56 -24.26
N LEU A 310 13.19 23.83 -23.26
CA LEU A 310 14.57 23.33 -23.19
C LEU A 310 14.54 21.82 -23.04
N ASP A 311 15.55 21.15 -23.60
CA ASP A 311 15.73 19.72 -23.45
C ASP A 311 16.78 19.39 -22.38
N ALA A 312 16.64 18.23 -21.75
CA ALA A 312 17.67 17.71 -20.85
C ALA A 312 19.02 17.62 -21.58
N GLY A 313 20.06 18.19 -20.99
CA GLY A 313 21.40 18.32 -21.56
C GLY A 313 21.65 19.63 -22.31
N ASP A 314 20.62 20.46 -22.58
CA ASP A 314 20.83 21.77 -23.17
C ASP A 314 21.75 22.63 -22.28
N THR A 315 22.59 23.42 -22.93
CA THR A 315 23.52 24.34 -22.28
C THR A 315 23.16 25.79 -22.59
N LEU A 316 23.11 26.66 -21.59
CA LEU A 316 22.78 28.07 -21.73
C LEU A 316 24.00 28.94 -21.41
N ALA A 317 24.32 29.88 -22.31
CA ALA A 317 25.35 30.90 -22.12
C ALA A 317 24.86 32.25 -22.67
N LEU A 318 25.57 33.32 -22.36
CA LEU A 318 25.24 34.67 -22.82
C LEU A 318 26.12 35.03 -24.02
N ARG A 319 25.51 35.36 -25.17
CA ARG A 319 26.21 35.80 -26.39
C ARG A 319 26.09 37.32 -26.54
N HIS A 320 27.22 38.00 -26.59
CA HIS A 320 27.31 39.45 -26.71
C HIS A 320 27.24 39.85 -28.19
N ALA A 321 26.20 40.55 -28.64
CA ALA A 321 26.07 40.90 -30.06
C ALA A 321 26.92 42.12 -30.44
N ASN A 322 27.14 43.02 -29.49
CA ASN A 322 28.00 44.19 -29.62
C ASN A 322 28.96 44.30 -28.43
N ALA A 323 29.98 45.15 -28.56
CA ALA A 323 30.88 45.46 -27.46
C ALA A 323 30.25 46.55 -26.58
N ALA A 324 29.99 46.24 -25.32
CA ALA A 324 29.55 47.17 -24.27
C ALA A 324 30.18 46.75 -22.94
N GLN A 325 30.36 47.68 -21.99
CA GLN A 325 30.91 47.34 -20.68
C GLN A 325 29.82 46.82 -19.75
N TYR A 326 29.89 45.53 -19.41
CA TYR A 326 28.91 44.87 -18.53
C TYR A 326 29.45 44.75 -17.11
N GLN A 327 28.56 44.90 -16.15
CA GLN A 327 28.77 44.48 -14.77
C GLN A 327 28.21 43.07 -14.56
N PHE A 328 29.06 42.16 -14.10
CA PHE A 328 28.69 40.79 -13.76
C PHE A 328 28.61 40.61 -12.25
N GLY A 329 27.86 39.59 -11.80
CA GLY A 329 27.69 39.22 -10.40
C GLY A 329 26.22 39.19 -9.96
N TYR A 330 25.99 38.85 -8.70
CA TYR A 330 24.66 38.76 -8.11
C TYR A 330 23.88 40.08 -8.24
N GLY A 331 22.69 40.01 -8.84
CA GLY A 331 21.84 41.19 -9.08
C GLY A 331 22.37 42.17 -10.13
N ARG A 332 23.38 41.77 -10.92
CA ARG A 332 23.90 42.52 -12.07
C ARG A 332 23.52 41.77 -13.36
N THR A 333 24.49 41.45 -14.21
CA THR A 333 24.24 40.57 -15.36
C THR A 333 24.16 39.11 -14.90
N GLU A 334 22.94 38.57 -14.87
CA GLU A 334 22.62 37.22 -14.36
C GLU A 334 21.44 36.59 -15.10
N LEU A 335 21.35 35.26 -15.06
CA LEU A 335 20.27 34.49 -15.64
C LEU A 335 19.55 33.68 -14.55
N CYS A 336 18.25 33.95 -14.39
CA CYS A 336 17.34 33.11 -13.63
C CYS A 336 16.62 32.15 -14.58
N VAL A 337 16.54 30.88 -14.21
CA VAL A 337 15.90 29.82 -14.98
C VAL A 337 15.06 28.99 -14.03
N PHE A 338 13.80 28.71 -14.37
CA PHE A 338 12.98 27.78 -13.60
C PHE A 338 12.06 26.97 -14.50
N LEU A 339 12.03 25.65 -14.27
CA LEU A 339 11.07 24.76 -14.92
C LEU A 339 9.67 25.13 -14.46
N LEU A 340 8.69 25.18 -15.36
CA LEU A 340 7.28 25.40 -15.06
C LEU A 340 6.57 24.11 -14.71
#